data_AF-A0A8J8D8D9-F1
#
_entry.id   AF-A0A8J8D8D9-F1
#
_cell.length_a   1.000
_cell.length_b   1.000
_cell.length_c   1.000
_cell.angle_alpha   90.00
_cell.angle_beta   90.00
_cell.angle_gamma   90.00
#
_symmetry.space_group_name_H-M   'P 1'
#
loop_
_entity.id
_entity.type
_entity.pdbx_description
1 polymer ?
#
loop_
_entity_poly.entity_id
_entity_poly.type
_entity_poly.pdbx_seq_one_letter_code
_entity_poly.pdbx_strand_id
1 'polypeptide(L)' 'MMRMAEFRKLPEEVEWIARIDVKGRIIIPSEIREVFDLKSGKYVKVRLVGVLEPDDE' A
#
# COMPACT_ATOMS: atom_id res chain seq x y z
N MET A 1 -9.78 24.88 14.61
CA MET A 1 -10.26 24.44 13.29
C MET A 1 -9.44 23.22 12.88
N MET A 2 -10.05 22.03 12.80
CA MET A 2 -9.32 20.80 12.45
C MET A 2 -9.07 20.81 10.94
N ARG A 3 -7.79 20.78 10.52
CA ARG A 3 -7.43 20.68 9.11
C ARG A 3 -7.87 19.30 8.64
N MET A 4 -8.86 19.24 7.75
CA MET A 4 -9.26 17.97 7.15
C MET A 4 -8.05 17.46 6.36
N ALA A 5 -7.66 16.20 6.60
CA ALA A 5 -6.57 15.60 5.84
C ALA A 5 -7.02 15.47 4.38
N GLU A 6 -6.42 16.26 3.50
CA GLU A 6 -6.71 16.19 2.07
C GLU A 6 -6.00 14.98 1.47
N PHE A 7 -6.76 14.18 0.71
CA PHE A 7 -6.20 13.06 -0.02
C PHE A 7 -5.32 13.59 -1.16
N ARG A 8 -4.00 13.42 -1.03
CA ARG A 8 -3.07 13.67 -2.13
C ARG A 8 -3.09 12.49 -3.10
N LYS A 9 -3.64 12.70 -4.29
CA LYS A 9 -3.51 11.72 -5.39
C LYS A 9 -2.04 11.64 -5.82
N LEU A 10 -1.53 10.42 -5.99
CA LEU A 10 -0.20 10.19 -6.53
C LEU A 10 -0.17 10.55 -8.03
N PRO A 11 1.00 10.94 -8.58
CA PRO A 11 1.13 11.27 -10.00
C PRO A 11 0.83 10.05 -10.90
N GLU A 12 1.14 8.85 -10.42
CA GLU A 12 0.88 7.57 -11.10
C GLU A 12 0.32 6.55 -10.11
N GLU A 13 -0.53 5.64 -10.59
CA GLU A 13 -0.95 4.47 -9.82
C GLU A 13 0.20 3.47 -9.74
N VAL A 14 0.48 2.98 -8.54
CA VAL A 14 1.50 1.96 -8.32
C VAL A 14 0.83 0.70 -7.82
N GLU A 15 0.98 -0.37 -8.60
CA GLU A 15 0.47 -1.69 -8.28
C GLU A 15 1.62 -2.60 -7.86
N TRP A 16 1.39 -3.42 -6.84
CA TRP A 16 2.33 -4.45 -6.42
C TRP A 16 1.58 -5.66 -5.89
N ILE A 17 2.20 -6.83 -6.05
CA ILE A 17 1.73 -8.09 -5.47
C ILE A 17 2.40 -8.26 -4.10
N ALA A 18 1.61 -8.57 -3.08
CA ALA A 18 2.11 -8.84 -1.74
C ALA A 18 1.51 -10.13 -1.19
N ARG A 19 2.37 -11.01 -0.66
CA ARG A 19 1.92 -12.15 0.12
C ARG A 19 1.41 -11.66 1.47
N ILE A 20 0.28 -12.20 1.89
CA ILE A 20 -0.29 -11.96 3.22
C ILE A 20 0.55 -12.71 4.24
N ASP A 21 1.02 -12.01 5.28
CA ASP A 21 1.78 -12.62 6.36
C ASP A 21 0.87 -13.39 7.34
N VAL A 22 1.50 -14.08 8.31
CA VAL A 22 0.79 -14.90 9.31
C VAL A 22 -0.21 -14.12 10.18
N LYS A 23 -0.18 -12.78 10.16
CA LYS A 23 -1.10 -11.90 10.90
C LYS A 23 -2.12 -11.23 9.98
N GLY A 24 -2.22 -11.62 8.72
CA GLY A 24 -3.15 -11.01 7.77
C GLY A 24 -2.67 -9.65 7.23
N ARG A 25 -1.36 -9.34 7.31
CA ARG A 25 -0.82 -8.04 6.90
C ARG A 25 -0.10 -8.15 5.56
N ILE A 26 -0.08 -7.04 4.82
CA ILE A 26 0.78 -6.84 3.66
C ILE A 26 1.85 -5.80 3.98
N ILE A 27 3.01 -5.91 3.33
CA ILE A 27 4.12 -4.97 3.48
C ILE A 27 4.21 -4.13 2.20
N ILE A 28 4.33 -2.81 2.37
CA ILE A 28 4.64 -1.91 1.26
C ILE A 28 6.14 -2.00 0.97
N PRO A 29 6.57 -2.33 -0.27
CA PRO A 29 7.98 -2.37 -0.68
C PRO A 29 8.77 -1.11 -0.30
N SER A 30 10.06 -1.25 0.00
CA SER A 30 10.96 -0.15 0.38
C SER A 30 10.96 0.96 -0.65
N GLU A 31 11.03 0.59 -1.92
CA GLU A 31 11.14 1.47 -3.08
C GLU A 31 9.91 2.38 -3.16
N ILE A 32 8.71 1.82 -2.97
CA ILE A 32 7.46 2.59 -2.93
C ILE A 32 7.45 3.54 -1.73
N ARG A 33 7.92 3.08 -0.56
CA ARG A 33 7.98 3.93 0.64
C ARG A 33 8.93 5.10 0.46
N GLU A 34 10.08 4.89 -0.18
CA GLU A 34 11.09 5.92 -0.43
C GLU A 34 10.61 6.93 -1.47
N VAL A 35 10.14 6.46 -2.63
CA VAL A 35 9.65 7.32 -3.73
C VAL A 35 8.52 8.24 -3.28
N PHE A 36 7.61 7.75 -2.44
CA PHE A 36 6.45 8.54 -1.99
C PHE A 36 6.59 9.15 -0.59
N ASP A 37 7.77 9.07 0.03
CA ASP A 37 8.04 9.56 1.39
C ASP A 37 7.03 9.02 2.42
N LEU A 38 6.71 7.72 2.35
CA LEU A 38 5.75 7.08 3.27
C LEU A 38 6.41 6.84 4.63
N LYS A 39 6.00 7.64 5.63
CA LYS A 39 6.51 7.58 7.01
C LYS A 39 5.46 7.05 7.97
N SER A 40 5.92 6.53 9.11
CA SER A 40 5.06 6.16 10.23
C SER A 40 4.10 7.29 10.59
N GLY A 41 2.83 6.95 10.80
CA GLY A 41 1.75 7.91 11.11
C GLY A 41 1.03 8.49 9.89
N LYS A 42 1.52 8.28 8.66
CA LYS A 42 0.76 8.61 7.45
C LYS A 42 -0.27 7.50 7.15
N TYR A 43 -1.38 7.90 6.55
CA TYR A 43 -2.40 6.99 6.02
C TYR A 43 -2.22 6.83 4.51
N VAL A 44 -2.48 5.62 4.00
CA VAL A 44 -2.53 5.33 2.56
C VAL A 44 -3.93 4.83 2.20
N LYS A 45 -4.42 5.22 1.02
CA LYS A 45 -5.65 4.65 0.45
C LYS A 45 -5.25 3.40 -0.35
N VAL A 46 -5.87 2.27 -0.05
CA VAL A 46 -5.56 0.97 -0.69
C VAL A 46 -6.82 0.43 -1.37
N ARG A 47 -6.63 -0.24 -2.51
CA ARG A 47 -7.69 -0.96 -3.24
C ARG A 47 -7.22 -2.39 -3.48
N LEU A 48 -8.02 -3.37 -3.06
CA LEU A 48 -7.80 -4.77 -3.44
C LEU A 48 -8.35 -4.97 -4.86
N VAL A 49 -7.52 -5.49 -5.77
CA VAL A 49 -7.86 -5.62 -7.20
C VAL A 49 -7.92 -7.07 -7.69
N GLY A 50 -7.32 -8.00 -6.96
CA GLY A 50 -7.31 -9.42 -7.28
C GLY A 50 -6.71 -10.26 -6.17
N VAL A 51 -6.83 -11.57 -6.30
CA VAL A 51 -6.22 -12.58 -5.43
C VAL A 51 -5.43 -13.53 -6.33
N LEU A 52 -4.18 -13.78 -5.96
CA LEU A 52 -3.35 -14.80 -6.59
C LEU A 52 -3.29 -15.99 -5.64
N GLU A 53 -3.76 -17.14 -6.11
CA GLU A 53 -3.55 -18.40 -5.41
C GLU A 53 -2.08 -18.80 -5.56
N PRO A 54 -1.46 -19.41 -4.53
CA PRO A 54 -0.15 -20.04 -4.71
C PRO A 54 -0.24 -21.11 -5.79
N ASP A 55 0.79 -21.22 -6.63
CA ASP A 55 0.87 -22.32 -7.59
C ASP A 55 0.82 -23.65 -6.83
N ASP A 56 -0.06 -24.54 -7.26
CA ASP A 56 -0.11 -25.93 -6.81
C ASP A 56 1.11 -26.66 -7.38
N GLU A 57 2.28 -26.55 -6.73
CA GLU A 57 3.42 -27.48 -6.95
C GLU A 57 3.17 -28.84 -6.31
#